data_AF-A0A9D8F9Q2-F1
#
_entry.id   AF-A0A9D8F9Q2-F1
#
_cell.length_a   1.000
_cell.length_b   1.000
_cell.length_c   1.000
_cell.angle_alpha   90.00
_cell.angle_beta   90.00
_cell.angle_gamma   90.00
#
_symmetry.space_group_name_H-M   'P 1'
#
loop_
_entity.id
_entity.type
_entity.pdbx_description
1 polymer ?
#
loop_
_entity_poly.entity_id
_entity_poly.type
_entity_poly.pdbx_seq_one_letter_code
_entity_poly.pdbx_strand_id
1 'polypeptide(L)'
;MLFVSLLKKPREIDMGPRGRRAINWLFLGEVEAVKAGARFRASVLTMAGSISDSKGYRGLRPVFMVALAAMMLGSACSVRRMAVNKLGDALASGSSGFASDDDPELVKGAVPFSLKLIESLLVESPRHRGLLLAAASGFTQYSFAFVQQEADEAEEQSLDAAEAGRARAGKLYRRARDYGLRGLELKHSGLGRRLNEDPKSAVRSFGKTDVPLLYWTAASWGALISLSKNSPELIAQQPVVEAMMDRALELDSSFEGGAIHAFMISYESARPGGQSSAEGRSREHFHRAVASSGGRLAGPYVSLAEAVSVRKQDAAEFKRLLEAALAVDPEAHPPWRLANLVMQRRARWLLKRMDEFFAPEMPNSEKP
;
A
#
# COMPACT_ATOMS: atom_id res chain seq x y z
N MET A 1 -37.86 20.52 2.88
CA MET A 1 -38.43 21.54 3.78
C MET A 1 -38.89 20.86 5.07
N LEU A 2 -37.93 20.43 5.91
CA LEU A 2 -38.16 19.89 7.27
C LEU A 2 -36.79 19.52 7.87
N PHE A 3 -36.06 20.50 8.40
CA PHE A 3 -34.96 20.26 9.35
C PHE A 3 -34.59 21.53 10.13
N VAL A 4 -35.60 22.22 10.66
CA VAL A 4 -35.41 23.26 11.68
C VAL A 4 -36.51 23.06 12.72
N SER A 5 -36.25 22.27 13.75
CA SER A 5 -36.77 22.47 15.11
C SER A 5 -36.28 21.35 16.00
N LEU A 6 -35.15 21.55 16.70
CA LEU A 6 -34.80 20.83 17.94
C LEU A 6 -33.56 21.49 18.61
N LEU A 7 -33.59 22.81 18.76
CA LEU A 7 -32.74 23.52 19.72
C LEU A 7 -33.59 23.92 20.93
N LYS A 8 -33.57 23.09 21.97
CA LYS A 8 -33.96 23.54 23.32
C LYS A 8 -33.12 22.84 24.40
N LYS A 9 -32.34 23.69 25.09
CA LYS A 9 -31.51 23.53 26.30
C LYS A 9 -30.12 22.89 26.15
N PRO A 10 -29.03 23.64 26.40
CA PRO A 10 -27.72 23.04 26.66
C PRO A 10 -27.70 22.41 28.07
N ARG A 11 -27.30 21.14 28.17
CA ARG A 11 -26.82 20.58 29.44
C ARG A 11 -25.39 21.11 29.65
N GLU A 12 -25.13 21.73 30.80
CA GLU A 12 -23.77 22.08 31.21
C GLU A 12 -22.94 20.81 31.37
N ILE A 13 -21.91 20.67 30.54
CA ILE A 13 -20.85 19.68 30.72
C ILE A 13 -19.80 20.35 31.60
N ASP A 14 -19.69 19.92 32.86
CA ASP A 14 -18.64 20.39 33.76
C ASP A 14 -17.28 19.82 33.32
N MET A 15 -16.51 20.62 32.59
CA MET A 15 -15.16 20.28 32.17
C MET A 15 -14.15 20.77 33.20
N GLY A 16 -13.37 19.84 33.78
CA GLY A 16 -12.32 20.18 34.74
C GLY A 16 -11.23 21.13 34.20
N PRO A 17 -10.32 21.64 35.06
CA PRO A 17 -9.36 22.72 34.74
C PRO A 17 -8.38 22.43 33.60
N ARG A 18 -8.24 21.16 33.20
CA ARG A 18 -7.41 20.74 32.04
C ARG A 18 -8.20 20.80 30.73
N GLY A 19 -9.50 20.48 30.74
CA GLY A 19 -10.39 20.58 29.56
C GLY A 19 -10.64 22.04 29.14
N ARG A 20 -10.85 22.93 30.11
CA ARG A 20 -10.94 24.38 29.86
C ARG A 20 -9.66 24.97 29.25
N ARG A 21 -8.48 24.44 29.61
CA ARG A 21 -7.19 24.87 29.03
C ARG A 21 -6.97 24.38 27.60
N ALA A 22 -7.40 23.17 27.26
CA ALA A 22 -7.29 22.64 25.91
C ALA A 22 -8.18 23.39 24.90
N ILE A 23 -9.43 23.73 25.30
CA ILE A 23 -10.35 24.53 24.47
C ILE A 23 -9.83 25.96 24.33
N ASN A 24 -9.35 26.59 25.41
CA ASN A 24 -8.73 27.91 25.30
C ASN A 24 -7.48 27.89 24.40
N TRP A 25 -6.67 26.83 24.41
CA TRP A 25 -5.48 26.73 23.55
C TRP A 25 -5.83 26.57 22.06
N LEU A 26 -6.86 25.78 21.74
CA LEU A 26 -7.40 25.63 20.38
C LEU A 26 -8.03 26.95 19.87
N PHE A 27 -8.82 27.63 20.69
CA PHE A 27 -9.41 28.93 20.33
C PHE A 27 -8.37 30.06 20.30
N LEU A 28 -7.37 30.09 21.19
CA LEU A 28 -6.30 31.09 21.13
C LEU A 28 -5.41 30.91 19.91
N GLY A 29 -5.14 29.68 19.46
CA GLY A 29 -4.38 29.39 18.24
C GLY A 29 -5.09 29.89 16.97
N GLU A 30 -6.39 29.66 16.86
CA GLU A 30 -7.21 30.21 15.76
C GLU A 30 -7.33 31.73 15.84
N VAL A 31 -7.49 32.30 17.04
CA VAL A 31 -7.57 33.76 17.23
C VAL A 31 -6.24 34.45 16.94
N GLU A 32 -5.09 33.88 17.31
CA GLU A 32 -3.77 34.42 16.97
C GLU A 32 -3.47 34.28 15.47
N ALA A 33 -3.88 33.19 14.82
CA ALA A 33 -3.75 33.02 13.37
C ALA A 33 -4.64 34.01 12.59
N VAL A 34 -5.88 34.24 13.06
CA VAL A 34 -6.79 35.24 12.50
C VAL A 34 -6.27 36.66 12.76
N LYS A 35 -5.72 36.94 13.95
CA LYS A 35 -5.08 38.24 14.27
C LYS A 35 -3.81 38.46 13.45
N ALA A 36 -3.00 37.44 13.22
CA ALA A 36 -1.82 37.51 12.35
C ALA A 36 -2.22 37.78 10.89
N GLY A 37 -3.26 37.10 10.39
CA GLY A 37 -3.85 37.36 9.09
C GLY A 37 -4.46 38.78 8.97
N ALA A 38 -5.08 39.27 10.04
CA ALA A 38 -5.63 40.62 10.12
C ALA A 38 -4.53 41.71 10.19
N ARG A 39 -3.44 41.48 10.92
CA ARG A 39 -2.27 42.39 10.98
C ARG A 39 -1.51 42.41 9.65
N PHE A 40 -1.41 41.27 8.97
CA PHE A 40 -0.86 41.19 7.62
C PHE A 40 -1.73 41.94 6.61
N ARG A 41 -3.05 41.73 6.64
CA ARG A 41 -4.01 42.52 5.84
C ARG A 41 -3.94 44.01 6.13
N ALA A 42 -3.85 44.40 7.41
CA ALA A 42 -3.72 45.80 7.80
C ALA A 42 -2.42 46.41 7.28
N SER A 43 -1.28 45.71 7.40
CA SER A 43 0.03 46.17 6.89
C SER A 43 0.05 46.29 5.37
N VAL A 44 -0.61 45.37 4.65
CA VAL A 44 -0.78 45.44 3.19
C VAL A 44 -1.71 46.59 2.79
N LEU A 45 -2.79 46.85 3.54
CA LEU A 45 -3.67 48.00 3.34
C LEU A 45 -2.97 49.34 3.64
N THR A 46 -2.09 49.39 4.64
CA THR A 46 -1.29 50.60 4.95
C THR A 46 -0.22 50.85 3.89
N MET A 47 0.45 49.80 3.39
CA MET A 47 1.36 49.91 2.24
C MET A 47 0.64 50.33 0.95
N ALA A 48 -0.57 49.80 0.70
CA ALA A 48 -1.40 50.20 -0.44
C ALA A 48 -1.86 51.66 -0.34
N GLY A 49 -2.11 52.16 0.88
CA GLY A 49 -2.42 53.56 1.15
C GLY A 49 -1.24 54.50 0.89
N SER A 50 -0.02 54.11 1.29
CA SER A 50 1.19 54.92 1.08
C SER A 50 1.61 55.03 -0.40
N ILE A 51 1.32 54.00 -1.22
CA ILE A 51 1.55 54.03 -2.67
C ILE A 51 0.53 54.93 -3.40
N SER A 52 -0.63 55.22 -2.78
CA SER A 52 -1.71 56.02 -3.38
C SER A 52 -1.37 57.50 -3.57
N ASP A 53 -0.42 58.05 -2.82
CA ASP A 53 -0.10 59.49 -2.76
C ASP A 53 1.05 59.95 -3.67
N SER A 54 1.73 59.03 -4.36
CA SER A 54 2.75 59.41 -5.34
C SER A 54 2.09 59.81 -6.67
N LYS A 55 2.12 61.12 -6.98
CA LYS A 55 1.47 61.73 -8.17
C LYS A 55 2.03 61.28 -9.54
N GLY A 56 2.93 60.29 -9.61
CA GLY A 56 3.67 59.90 -10.82
C GLY A 56 3.18 58.66 -11.58
N TYR A 57 2.33 57.79 -11.00
CA TYR A 57 2.08 56.44 -11.55
C TYR A 57 0.61 56.10 -11.82
N ARG A 58 -0.17 57.04 -12.35
CA ARG A 58 -1.61 56.84 -12.64
C ARG A 58 -1.90 55.70 -13.66
N GLY A 59 -0.96 55.36 -14.54
CA GLY A 59 -1.13 54.28 -15.54
C GLY A 59 -0.76 52.86 -15.06
N LEU A 60 0.06 52.72 -14.01
CA LEU A 60 0.55 51.41 -13.53
C LEU A 60 -0.30 50.79 -12.40
N ARG A 61 -1.20 51.57 -11.79
CA ARG A 61 -2.08 51.16 -10.68
C ARG A 61 -3.00 49.95 -11.00
N PRO A 62 -3.67 49.86 -12.17
CA PRO A 62 -4.51 48.71 -12.46
C PRO A 62 -3.67 47.45 -12.72
N VAL A 63 -2.49 47.60 -13.35
CA VAL A 63 -1.57 46.48 -13.62
C VAL A 63 -1.03 45.87 -12.33
N PHE A 64 -0.65 46.71 -11.36
CA PHE A 64 -0.12 46.24 -10.07
C PHE A 64 -1.20 45.58 -9.18
N MET A 65 -2.44 46.12 -9.18
CA MET A 65 -3.54 45.48 -8.45
C MET A 65 -4.01 44.17 -9.09
N VAL A 66 -4.02 44.08 -10.43
CA VAL A 66 -4.30 42.83 -11.15
C VAL A 66 -3.20 41.80 -10.91
N ALA A 67 -1.92 42.21 -10.90
CA ALA A 67 -0.79 41.33 -10.58
C ALA A 67 -0.86 40.81 -9.12
N LEU A 68 -1.20 41.67 -8.15
CA LEU A 68 -1.36 41.28 -6.75
C LEU A 68 -2.58 40.36 -6.53
N ALA A 69 -3.69 40.61 -7.22
CA ALA A 69 -4.87 39.74 -7.21
C ALA A 69 -4.59 38.39 -7.87
N ALA A 70 -3.86 38.35 -8.99
CA ALA A 70 -3.42 37.13 -9.66
C ALA A 70 -2.44 36.31 -8.79
N MET A 71 -1.56 36.98 -8.04
CA MET A 71 -0.64 36.35 -7.09
C MET A 71 -1.36 35.77 -5.86
N MET A 72 -2.42 36.44 -5.38
CA MET A 72 -3.30 35.91 -4.31
C MET A 72 -4.15 34.72 -4.78
N LEU A 73 -4.60 34.71 -6.04
CA LEU A 73 -5.35 33.59 -6.64
C LEU A 73 -4.47 32.35 -6.88
N GLY A 74 -3.20 32.52 -7.25
CA GLY A 74 -2.23 31.40 -7.38
C GLY A 74 -1.83 30.77 -6.04
N SER A 75 -1.92 31.52 -4.94
CA SER A 75 -1.53 31.08 -3.60
C SER A 75 -2.55 30.12 -2.96
N ALA A 76 -3.85 30.27 -3.27
CA ALA A 76 -4.91 29.44 -2.69
C ALA A 76 -4.82 27.96 -3.09
N CYS A 77 -4.49 27.67 -4.35
CA CYS A 77 -4.24 26.30 -4.83
C CYS A 77 -2.96 25.70 -4.21
N SER A 78 -1.95 26.53 -3.93
CA SER A 78 -0.69 26.11 -3.31
C SER A 78 -0.87 25.78 -1.82
N VAL A 79 -1.62 26.61 -1.07
CA VAL A 79 -1.89 26.39 0.36
C VAL A 79 -2.78 25.16 0.58
N ARG A 80 -3.84 24.98 -0.23
CA ARG A 80 -4.69 23.79 -0.18
C ARG A 80 -3.87 22.52 -0.47
N ARG A 81 -3.03 22.53 -1.50
CA ARG A 81 -2.16 21.39 -1.84
C ARG A 81 -1.12 21.12 -0.76
N MET A 82 -0.53 22.14 -0.15
CA MET A 82 0.41 21.99 0.96
C MET A 82 -0.26 21.38 2.21
N ALA A 83 -1.47 21.82 2.55
CA ALA A 83 -2.24 21.24 3.65
C ALA A 83 -2.62 19.77 3.36
N VAL A 84 -3.05 19.46 2.14
CA VAL A 84 -3.29 18.08 1.67
C VAL A 84 -2.02 17.24 1.73
N ASN A 85 -0.85 17.81 1.40
CA ASN A 85 0.42 17.11 1.51
C ASN A 85 0.78 16.80 2.97
N LYS A 86 0.61 17.75 3.88
CA LYS A 86 0.86 17.50 5.32
C LYS A 86 -0.08 16.44 5.89
N LEU A 87 -1.36 16.45 5.50
CA LEU A 87 -2.32 15.41 5.85
C LEU A 87 -1.95 14.07 5.21
N GLY A 88 -1.52 14.09 3.95
CA GLY A 88 -1.11 12.90 3.20
C GLY A 88 0.14 12.24 3.76
N ASP A 89 1.13 13.03 4.19
CA ASP A 89 2.31 12.57 4.91
C ASP A 89 1.91 11.90 6.24
N ALA A 90 1.02 12.55 7.02
CA ALA A 90 0.53 12.01 8.29
C ALA A 90 -0.24 10.69 8.10
N LEU A 91 -1.14 10.60 7.13
CA LEU A 91 -1.91 9.38 6.82
C LEU A 91 -1.03 8.26 6.26
N ALA A 92 -0.07 8.60 5.39
CA ALA A 92 0.88 7.62 4.88
C ALA A 92 1.72 7.03 6.03
N SER A 93 2.14 7.86 6.99
CA SER A 93 2.88 7.42 8.17
C SER A 93 2.04 6.68 9.22
N GLY A 94 0.73 6.98 9.31
CA GLY A 94 -0.19 6.41 10.31
C GLY A 94 -0.75 5.03 9.96
N SER A 95 -0.46 4.51 8.77
CA SER A 95 -0.84 3.15 8.35
C SER A 95 -0.23 2.04 9.23
N SER A 96 0.79 2.37 10.04
CA SER A 96 1.36 1.47 11.05
C SER A 96 0.35 0.99 12.08
N GLY A 97 -0.70 1.79 12.37
CA GLY A 97 -1.75 1.41 13.33
C GLY A 97 -2.53 0.17 12.90
N PHE A 98 -2.80 0.01 11.59
CA PHE A 98 -3.47 -1.18 11.07
C PHE A 98 -2.55 -2.41 11.07
N ALA A 99 -1.27 -2.23 10.75
CA ALA A 99 -0.33 -3.35 10.70
C ALA A 99 -0.13 -4.03 12.06
N SER A 100 -0.26 -3.24 13.13
CA SER A 100 -0.25 -3.72 14.51
C SER A 100 -1.61 -4.04 15.09
N ASP A 101 -2.69 -4.07 14.32
CA ASP A 101 -3.99 -4.45 14.86
C ASP A 101 -4.06 -5.98 15.06
N ASP A 102 -4.78 -6.42 16.10
CA ASP A 102 -5.01 -7.84 16.42
C ASP A 102 -6.37 -8.35 15.92
N ASP A 103 -7.22 -7.46 15.38
CA ASP A 103 -8.52 -7.77 14.81
C ASP A 103 -8.55 -7.56 13.28
N PRO A 104 -8.26 -8.62 12.49
CA PRO A 104 -8.33 -8.54 11.03
C PRO A 104 -9.70 -8.14 10.48
N GLU A 105 -10.81 -8.44 11.17
CA GLU A 105 -12.16 -8.11 10.68
C GLU A 105 -12.48 -6.64 10.90
N LEU A 106 -12.02 -6.04 12.01
CA LEU A 106 -12.07 -4.59 12.21
C LEU A 106 -11.28 -3.86 11.11
N VAL A 107 -10.06 -4.32 10.83
CA VAL A 107 -9.22 -3.76 9.77
C VAL A 107 -9.89 -3.90 8.41
N LYS A 108 -10.46 -5.07 8.09
CA LYS A 108 -11.22 -5.31 6.85
C LYS A 108 -12.36 -4.31 6.67
N GLY A 109 -13.08 -3.98 7.75
CA GLY A 109 -14.15 -2.98 7.76
C GLY A 109 -13.67 -1.54 7.57
N ALA A 110 -12.47 -1.21 8.07
CA ALA A 110 -11.93 0.15 8.06
C ALA A 110 -11.14 0.52 6.79
N VAL A 111 -10.35 -0.42 6.26
CA VAL A 111 -9.41 -0.17 5.14
C VAL A 111 -10.07 0.39 3.88
N PRO A 112 -11.27 -0.07 3.44
CA PRO A 112 -11.93 0.50 2.26
C PRO A 112 -12.16 2.01 2.35
N PHE A 113 -12.58 2.51 3.51
CA PHE A 113 -12.76 3.95 3.73
C PHE A 113 -11.42 4.70 3.64
N SER A 114 -10.38 4.18 4.31
CA SER A 114 -9.04 4.77 4.28
C SER A 114 -8.48 4.84 2.85
N LEU A 115 -8.61 3.76 2.08
CA LEU A 115 -8.20 3.75 0.67
C LEU A 115 -8.96 4.78 -0.16
N LYS A 116 -10.29 4.89 0.02
CA LYS A 116 -11.09 5.91 -0.66
C LYS A 116 -10.71 7.34 -0.27
N LEU A 117 -10.36 7.57 0.99
CA LEU A 117 -9.85 8.86 1.47
C LEU A 117 -8.50 9.19 0.80
N ILE A 118 -7.56 8.23 0.75
CA ILE A 118 -6.28 8.39 0.04
C ILE A 118 -6.51 8.73 -1.44
N GLU A 119 -7.42 8.03 -2.12
CA GLU A 119 -7.76 8.35 -3.51
C GLU A 119 -8.33 9.76 -3.66
N SER A 120 -9.20 10.20 -2.74
CA SER A 120 -9.74 11.57 -2.75
C SER A 120 -8.65 12.63 -2.55
N LEU A 121 -7.68 12.37 -1.66
CA LEU A 121 -6.54 13.28 -1.48
C LEU A 121 -5.62 13.28 -2.69
N LEU A 122 -5.48 12.15 -3.40
CA LEU A 122 -4.74 12.07 -4.66
C LEU A 122 -5.41 12.81 -5.82
N VAL A 123 -6.73 13.09 -5.76
CA VAL A 123 -7.36 14.00 -6.72
C VAL A 123 -6.82 15.42 -6.54
N GLU A 124 -6.65 15.86 -5.30
CA GLU A 124 -6.16 17.20 -4.95
C GLU A 124 -4.64 17.34 -5.05
N SER A 125 -3.91 16.28 -4.71
CA SER A 125 -2.44 16.19 -4.81
C SER A 125 -2.00 14.95 -5.60
N PRO A 126 -2.14 14.98 -6.94
CA PRO A 126 -1.94 13.80 -7.79
C PRO A 126 -0.49 13.32 -7.88
N ARG A 127 0.46 14.17 -7.45
CA ARG A 127 1.90 13.91 -7.47
C ARG A 127 2.47 13.62 -6.08
N HIS A 128 1.62 13.40 -5.08
CA HIS A 128 2.07 13.12 -3.73
C HIS A 128 2.64 11.71 -3.62
N ARG A 129 3.96 11.59 -3.51
CA ARG A 129 4.66 10.29 -3.48
C ARG A 129 4.20 9.39 -2.34
N GLY A 130 4.07 9.92 -1.12
CA GLY A 130 3.59 9.16 0.05
C GLY A 130 2.19 8.57 -0.15
N LEU A 131 1.22 9.37 -0.59
CA LEU A 131 -0.14 8.89 -0.91
C LEU A 131 -0.17 7.87 -2.05
N LEU A 132 0.66 8.03 -3.08
CA LEU A 132 0.77 7.06 -4.18
C LEU A 132 1.30 5.71 -3.68
N LEU A 133 2.33 5.73 -2.82
CA LEU A 133 2.85 4.55 -2.16
C LEU A 133 1.79 3.91 -1.26
N ALA A 134 1.11 4.70 -0.43
CA ALA A 134 0.06 4.21 0.46
C ALA A 134 -1.12 3.58 -0.30
N ALA A 135 -1.51 4.16 -1.45
CA ALA A 135 -2.51 3.56 -2.32
C ALA A 135 -2.00 2.25 -2.95
N ALA A 136 -0.77 2.23 -3.47
CA ALA A 136 -0.17 1.04 -4.08
C ALA A 136 -0.05 -0.11 -3.07
N SER A 137 0.53 0.13 -1.89
CA SER A 137 0.67 -0.91 -0.87
C SER A 137 -0.67 -1.30 -0.26
N GLY A 138 -1.55 -0.34 0.04
CA GLY A 138 -2.83 -0.58 0.70
C GLY A 138 -3.82 -1.37 -0.16
N PHE A 139 -3.97 -1.02 -1.46
CA PHE A 139 -4.82 -1.81 -2.36
C PHE A 139 -4.27 -3.22 -2.57
N THR A 140 -2.94 -3.39 -2.62
CA THR A 140 -2.30 -4.70 -2.76
C THR A 140 -2.60 -5.59 -1.55
N GLN A 141 -2.33 -5.08 -0.34
CA GLN A 141 -2.55 -5.81 0.90
C GLN A 141 -4.02 -6.15 1.12
N TYR A 142 -4.93 -5.17 0.91
CA TYR A 142 -6.37 -5.40 1.04
C TYR A 142 -6.87 -6.44 0.04
N SER A 143 -6.42 -6.36 -1.22
CA SER A 143 -6.79 -7.31 -2.27
C SER A 143 -6.33 -8.73 -1.93
N PHE A 144 -5.12 -8.90 -1.41
CA PHE A 144 -4.62 -10.21 -0.99
C PHE A 144 -5.39 -10.75 0.22
N ALA A 145 -5.40 -10.00 1.32
CA ALA A 145 -5.85 -10.49 2.62
C ALA A 145 -7.37 -10.69 2.73
N PHE A 146 -8.16 -9.85 2.05
CA PHE A 146 -9.61 -9.76 2.28
C PHE A 146 -10.46 -9.88 1.01
N VAL A 147 -9.85 -10.15 -0.15
CA VAL A 147 -10.59 -10.33 -1.40
C VAL A 147 -10.19 -11.63 -2.08
N GLN A 148 -8.89 -11.81 -2.33
CA GLN A 148 -8.37 -13.03 -2.93
C GLN A 148 -8.49 -14.21 -1.97
N GLN A 149 -8.05 -14.06 -0.71
CA GLN A 149 -8.16 -15.13 0.28
C GLN A 149 -9.61 -15.60 0.47
N GLU A 150 -10.57 -14.68 0.51
CA GLU A 150 -11.99 -15.02 0.62
C GLU A 150 -12.54 -15.68 -0.64
N ALA A 151 -12.04 -15.30 -1.82
CA ALA A 151 -12.39 -15.94 -3.07
C ALA A 151 -11.86 -17.38 -3.14
N ASP A 152 -10.62 -17.60 -2.68
CA ASP A 152 -10.03 -18.94 -2.59
C ASP A 152 -10.80 -19.82 -1.59
N GLU A 153 -11.19 -19.26 -0.43
CA GLU A 153 -12.01 -19.97 0.57
C GLU A 153 -13.42 -20.30 0.05
N ALA A 154 -14.03 -19.42 -0.77
CA ALA A 154 -15.37 -19.63 -1.32
C ALA A 154 -15.45 -20.71 -2.41
N GLU A 155 -14.32 -21.10 -3.01
CA GLU A 155 -14.27 -22.05 -4.13
C GLU A 155 -14.86 -23.42 -3.78
N GLU A 156 -14.77 -23.84 -2.51
CA GLU A 156 -15.40 -25.07 -2.00
C GLU A 156 -16.93 -25.07 -2.16
N GLN A 157 -17.53 -23.90 -2.02
CA GLN A 157 -18.98 -23.73 -2.02
C GLN A 157 -19.50 -23.33 -3.40
N SER A 158 -18.73 -22.52 -4.13
CA SER A 158 -19.13 -21.99 -5.43
C SER A 158 -17.92 -21.52 -6.24
N LEU A 159 -17.69 -22.19 -7.39
CA LEU A 159 -16.72 -21.76 -8.39
C LEU A 159 -17.03 -20.36 -8.92
N ASP A 160 -18.31 -20.07 -9.23
CA ASP A 160 -18.74 -18.76 -9.72
C ASP A 160 -18.43 -17.63 -8.72
N ALA A 161 -18.64 -17.87 -7.42
CA ALA A 161 -18.31 -16.90 -6.38
C ALA A 161 -16.79 -16.67 -6.27
N ALA A 162 -16.00 -17.74 -6.35
CA ALA A 162 -14.54 -17.66 -6.35
C ALA A 162 -14.01 -16.90 -7.57
N GLU A 163 -14.53 -17.17 -8.77
CA GLU A 163 -14.15 -16.47 -9.99
C GLU A 163 -14.51 -14.98 -9.94
N ALA A 164 -15.72 -14.65 -9.47
CA ALA A 164 -16.14 -13.26 -9.27
C ALA A 164 -15.25 -12.52 -8.26
N GLY A 165 -14.88 -13.20 -7.16
CA GLY A 165 -13.96 -12.68 -6.14
C GLY A 165 -12.55 -12.45 -6.69
N ARG A 166 -11.99 -13.40 -7.44
CA ARG A 166 -10.68 -13.29 -8.10
C ARG A 166 -10.67 -12.18 -9.16
N ALA A 167 -11.75 -12.04 -9.93
CA ALA A 167 -11.90 -10.94 -10.88
C ALA A 167 -11.94 -9.57 -10.16
N ARG A 168 -12.59 -9.48 -9.00
CA ARG A 168 -12.56 -8.27 -8.15
C ARG A 168 -11.15 -8.00 -7.62
N ALA A 169 -10.45 -9.00 -7.10
CA ALA A 169 -9.06 -8.87 -6.65
C ALA A 169 -8.13 -8.38 -7.78
N GLY A 170 -8.25 -8.95 -8.98
CA GLY A 170 -7.50 -8.50 -10.16
C GLY A 170 -7.72 -7.01 -10.49
N LYS A 171 -8.96 -6.50 -10.38
CA LYS A 171 -9.24 -5.05 -10.56
C LYS A 171 -8.54 -4.19 -9.51
N LEU A 172 -8.47 -4.66 -8.25
CA LEU A 172 -7.81 -3.93 -7.16
C LEU A 172 -6.29 -3.96 -7.29
N TYR A 173 -5.70 -5.11 -7.66
CA TYR A 173 -4.26 -5.20 -7.95
C TYR A 173 -3.85 -4.30 -9.11
N ARG A 174 -4.63 -4.28 -10.20
CA ARG A 174 -4.39 -3.36 -11.33
C ARG A 174 -4.39 -1.91 -10.87
N ARG A 175 -5.38 -1.53 -10.05
CA ARG A 175 -5.45 -0.18 -9.47
C ARG A 175 -4.23 0.14 -8.61
N ALA A 176 -3.78 -0.81 -7.77
CA ALA A 176 -2.59 -0.66 -6.94
C ALA A 176 -1.32 -0.44 -7.79
N ARG A 177 -1.13 -1.28 -8.82
CA ARG A 177 -0.06 -1.16 -9.80
C ARG A 177 -0.04 0.22 -10.45
N ASP A 178 -1.20 0.72 -10.88
CA ASP A 178 -1.29 2.00 -11.59
C ASP A 178 -0.91 3.18 -10.66
N TYR A 179 -1.26 3.13 -9.36
CA TYR A 179 -0.75 4.10 -8.38
C TYR A 179 0.75 3.99 -8.15
N GLY A 180 1.28 2.76 -8.08
CA GLY A 180 2.71 2.51 -7.94
C GLY A 180 3.52 3.05 -9.12
N LEU A 181 3.08 2.78 -10.35
CA LEU A 181 3.66 3.32 -11.58
C LEU A 181 3.66 4.84 -11.60
N ARG A 182 2.53 5.47 -11.25
CA ARG A 182 2.46 6.95 -11.10
C ARG A 182 3.50 7.46 -10.09
N GLY A 183 3.71 6.75 -8.98
CA GLY A 183 4.71 7.09 -7.96
C GLY A 183 6.13 7.02 -8.48
N LEU A 184 6.45 5.97 -9.25
CA LEU A 184 7.77 5.79 -9.88
C LEU A 184 8.01 6.86 -10.97
N GLU A 185 7.00 7.22 -11.75
CA GLU A 185 7.11 8.23 -12.81
C GLU A 185 7.37 9.65 -12.31
N LEU A 186 7.13 9.95 -11.03
CA LEU A 186 7.39 11.28 -10.46
C LEU A 186 8.83 11.77 -10.65
N LYS A 187 9.79 10.83 -10.65
CA LYS A 187 11.23 11.11 -10.83
C LYS A 187 11.77 10.55 -12.15
N HIS A 188 11.00 9.71 -12.86
CA HIS A 188 11.47 8.94 -14.02
C HIS A 188 10.48 9.06 -15.18
N SER A 189 10.33 10.27 -15.75
CA SER A 189 9.38 10.52 -16.86
C SER A 189 9.51 9.51 -18.00
N GLY A 190 8.38 9.03 -18.54
CA GLY A 190 8.33 8.05 -19.63
C GLY A 190 8.69 6.62 -19.20
N LEU A 191 8.61 6.30 -17.91
CA LEU A 191 8.91 4.97 -17.38
C LEU A 191 8.05 3.88 -18.03
N GLY A 192 6.74 4.11 -18.19
CA GLY A 192 5.84 3.09 -18.75
C GLY A 192 6.30 2.57 -20.12
N ARG A 193 6.71 3.47 -21.02
CA ARG A 193 7.26 3.09 -22.33
C ARG A 193 8.58 2.34 -22.18
N ARG A 194 9.51 2.85 -21.37
CA ARG A 194 10.83 2.20 -21.20
C ARG A 194 10.71 0.81 -20.61
N LEU A 195 9.77 0.58 -19.69
CA LEU A 195 9.51 -0.75 -19.12
C LEU A 195 9.02 -1.74 -20.19
N ASN A 196 8.28 -1.29 -21.19
CA ASN A 196 7.84 -2.15 -22.30
C ASN A 196 8.95 -2.44 -23.31
N GLU A 197 9.90 -1.51 -23.49
CA GLU A 197 11.01 -1.64 -24.44
C GLU A 197 12.18 -2.46 -23.88
N ASP A 198 12.67 -2.06 -22.69
CA ASP A 198 13.77 -2.73 -21.98
C ASP A 198 13.59 -2.56 -20.46
N PRO A 199 12.86 -3.50 -19.81
CA PRO A 199 12.60 -3.41 -18.38
C PRO A 199 13.86 -3.32 -17.52
N LYS A 200 14.91 -4.08 -17.88
CA LYS A 200 16.15 -4.15 -17.10
C LYS A 200 16.92 -2.83 -17.16
N SER A 201 16.98 -2.19 -18.31
CA SER A 201 17.58 -0.86 -18.45
C SER A 201 16.73 0.22 -17.76
N ALA A 202 15.40 0.15 -17.91
CA ALA A 202 14.47 1.13 -17.36
C ALA A 202 14.58 1.31 -15.84
N VAL A 203 14.88 0.23 -15.11
CA VAL A 203 14.95 0.24 -13.64
C VAL A 203 16.31 0.63 -13.07
N ARG A 204 17.39 0.67 -13.87
CA ARG A 204 18.75 0.94 -13.36
C ARG A 204 18.90 2.27 -12.63
N SER A 205 18.13 3.27 -13.06
CA SER A 205 18.18 4.62 -12.50
C SER A 205 17.53 4.77 -11.12
N PHE A 206 16.76 3.78 -10.65
CA PHE A 206 16.17 3.82 -9.32
C PHE A 206 17.22 3.59 -8.24
N GLY A 207 17.07 4.28 -7.10
CA GLY A 207 17.93 4.13 -5.93
C GLY A 207 17.18 3.57 -4.73
N LYS A 208 17.87 3.41 -3.60
CA LYS A 208 17.31 2.81 -2.37
C LYS A 208 16.00 3.46 -1.90
N THR A 209 15.83 4.77 -2.10
CA THR A 209 14.59 5.49 -1.73
C THR A 209 13.36 5.09 -2.56
N ASP A 210 13.55 4.40 -3.68
CA ASP A 210 12.50 3.94 -4.59
C ASP A 210 12.07 2.49 -4.31
N VAL A 211 12.80 1.75 -3.47
CA VAL A 211 12.52 0.35 -3.11
C VAL A 211 11.06 0.11 -2.71
N PRO A 212 10.42 0.91 -1.82
CA PRO A 212 9.03 0.66 -1.45
C PRO A 212 8.08 0.72 -2.66
N LEU A 213 8.26 1.69 -3.56
CA LEU A 213 7.43 1.80 -4.75
C LEU A 213 7.74 0.70 -5.76
N LEU A 214 9.02 0.33 -5.95
CA LEU A 214 9.39 -0.80 -6.81
C LEU A 214 8.72 -2.09 -6.34
N TYR A 215 8.88 -2.41 -5.05
CA TYR A 215 8.33 -3.61 -4.43
C TYR A 215 6.80 -3.64 -4.55
N TRP A 216 6.08 -2.63 -4.06
CA TRP A 216 4.62 -2.65 -4.05
C TRP A 216 4.01 -2.58 -5.46
N THR A 217 4.66 -1.89 -6.40
CA THR A 217 4.25 -1.92 -7.82
C THR A 217 4.41 -3.33 -8.40
N ALA A 218 5.58 -3.95 -8.22
CA ALA A 218 5.85 -5.26 -8.78
C ALA A 218 5.05 -6.38 -8.08
N ALA A 219 4.83 -6.29 -6.76
CA ALA A 219 4.03 -7.26 -6.01
C ALA A 219 2.57 -7.27 -6.48
N SER A 220 1.97 -6.08 -6.64
CA SER A 220 0.60 -5.96 -7.18
C SER A 220 0.48 -6.47 -8.61
N TRP A 221 1.49 -6.20 -9.45
CA TRP A 221 1.51 -6.65 -10.83
C TRP A 221 1.71 -8.16 -10.95
N GLY A 222 2.63 -8.72 -10.16
CA GLY A 222 2.83 -10.16 -10.05
C GLY A 222 1.58 -10.89 -9.56
N ALA A 223 0.90 -10.35 -8.54
CA ALA A 223 -0.37 -10.89 -8.06
C ALA A 223 -1.47 -10.84 -9.15
N LEU A 224 -1.59 -9.73 -9.88
CA LEU A 224 -2.49 -9.63 -11.03
C LEU A 224 -2.21 -10.69 -12.09
N ILE A 225 -0.94 -10.92 -12.45
CA ILE A 225 -0.55 -11.97 -13.42
C ILE A 225 -0.90 -13.35 -12.87
N SER A 226 -0.66 -13.62 -11.58
CA SER A 226 -0.96 -14.91 -10.96
C SER A 226 -2.45 -15.28 -10.99
N LEU A 227 -3.34 -14.28 -10.93
CA LEU A 227 -4.79 -14.45 -11.08
C LEU A 227 -5.26 -14.49 -12.53
N SER A 228 -4.40 -14.17 -13.50
CA SER A 228 -4.78 -13.99 -14.92
C SER A 228 -4.02 -14.97 -15.83
N LYS A 229 -3.91 -16.24 -15.42
CA LYS A 229 -3.16 -17.29 -16.14
C LYS A 229 -3.69 -17.57 -17.57
N ASN A 230 -4.87 -17.07 -17.91
CA ASN A 230 -5.50 -17.18 -19.22
C ASN A 230 -5.34 -15.91 -20.09
N SER A 231 -4.56 -14.90 -19.66
CA SER A 231 -4.25 -13.71 -20.46
C SER A 231 -2.79 -13.72 -20.92
N PRO A 232 -2.52 -14.10 -22.19
CA PRO A 232 -1.18 -14.03 -22.76
C PRO A 232 -0.56 -12.63 -22.65
N GLU A 233 -1.38 -11.57 -22.75
CA GLU A 233 -0.93 -10.18 -22.68
C GLU A 233 -0.39 -9.80 -21.31
N LEU A 234 -1.00 -10.32 -20.23
CA LEU A 234 -0.51 -10.10 -18.87
C LEU A 234 0.71 -10.99 -18.56
N ILE A 235 0.71 -12.24 -19.03
CA ILE A 235 1.85 -13.14 -18.88
C ILE A 235 3.10 -12.57 -19.55
N ALA A 236 2.97 -11.95 -20.72
CA ALA A 236 4.07 -11.31 -21.43
C ALA A 236 4.71 -10.14 -20.65
N GLN A 237 4.05 -9.61 -19.61
CA GLN A 237 4.57 -8.54 -18.76
C GLN A 237 5.42 -9.05 -17.59
N GLN A 238 5.58 -10.36 -17.43
CA GLN A 238 6.37 -10.95 -16.36
C GLN A 238 7.82 -10.43 -16.24
N PRO A 239 8.55 -10.16 -17.35
CA PRO A 239 9.89 -9.56 -17.28
C PRO A 239 9.92 -8.16 -16.65
N VAL A 240 8.80 -7.42 -16.69
CA VAL A 240 8.68 -6.11 -16.02
C VAL A 240 8.68 -6.27 -14.51
N VAL A 241 7.93 -7.25 -14.01
CA VAL A 241 7.90 -7.63 -12.59
C VAL A 241 9.28 -8.10 -12.14
N GLU A 242 9.93 -8.94 -12.96
CA GLU A 242 11.29 -9.44 -12.73
C GLU A 242 12.27 -8.29 -12.50
N ALA A 243 12.33 -7.36 -13.45
CA ALA A 243 13.29 -6.26 -13.42
C ALA A 243 13.08 -5.36 -12.20
N MET A 244 11.83 -5.04 -11.84
CA MET A 244 11.54 -4.23 -10.66
C MET A 244 11.94 -4.93 -9.36
N MET A 245 11.65 -6.23 -9.22
CA MET A 245 11.99 -6.99 -8.02
C MET A 245 13.49 -7.22 -7.89
N ASP A 246 14.18 -7.56 -8.98
CA ASP A 246 15.64 -7.70 -9.00
C ASP A 246 16.30 -6.39 -8.61
N ARG A 247 15.83 -5.26 -9.17
CA ARG A 247 16.36 -3.95 -8.79
C ARG A 247 16.10 -3.61 -7.33
N ALA A 248 14.91 -3.90 -6.82
CA ALA A 248 14.59 -3.68 -5.41
C ALA A 248 15.48 -4.54 -4.50
N LEU A 249 15.72 -5.80 -4.88
CA LEU A 249 16.56 -6.74 -4.13
C LEU A 249 18.03 -6.30 -4.09
N GLU A 250 18.57 -5.81 -5.22
CA GLU A 250 19.92 -5.23 -5.29
C GLU A 250 20.09 -4.02 -4.36
N LEU A 251 19.05 -3.19 -4.26
CA LEU A 251 19.10 -1.92 -3.54
C LEU A 251 18.89 -2.08 -2.02
N ASP A 252 18.03 -3.01 -1.61
CA ASP A 252 17.78 -3.32 -0.21
C ASP A 252 17.19 -4.73 -0.04
N SER A 253 18.06 -5.73 0.09
CA SER A 253 17.66 -7.12 0.29
C SER A 253 16.91 -7.38 1.61
N SER A 254 17.03 -6.47 2.59
CA SER A 254 16.41 -6.59 3.92
C SER A 254 15.05 -5.90 4.03
N PHE A 255 14.59 -5.26 2.95
CA PHE A 255 13.37 -4.47 2.93
C PHE A 255 12.18 -5.19 3.57
N GLU A 256 11.51 -4.52 4.52
CA GLU A 256 10.34 -5.02 5.27
C GLU A 256 10.52 -6.44 5.84
N GLY A 257 11.70 -6.72 6.42
CA GLY A 257 11.98 -8.03 7.02
C GLY A 257 12.25 -9.14 5.98
N GLY A 258 12.68 -8.76 4.77
CA GLY A 258 12.93 -9.70 3.68
C GLY A 258 11.71 -9.96 2.80
N ALA A 259 10.78 -9.01 2.69
CA ALA A 259 9.56 -9.14 1.90
C ALA A 259 9.83 -9.42 0.41
N ILE A 260 10.92 -8.87 -0.14
CA ILE A 260 11.35 -9.14 -1.51
C ILE A 260 11.76 -10.61 -1.65
N HIS A 261 12.48 -11.16 -0.68
CA HIS A 261 12.78 -12.59 -0.67
C HIS A 261 11.50 -13.44 -0.56
N ALA A 262 10.55 -13.06 0.29
CA ALA A 262 9.28 -13.76 0.42
C ALA A 262 8.49 -13.81 -0.91
N PHE A 263 8.44 -12.70 -1.65
CA PHE A 263 7.86 -12.66 -2.99
C PHE A 263 8.56 -13.64 -3.95
N MET A 264 9.89 -13.66 -3.90
CA MET A 264 10.70 -14.46 -4.82
C MET A 264 10.50 -15.97 -4.62
N ILE A 265 10.18 -16.44 -3.41
CA ILE A 265 9.90 -17.86 -3.14
C ILE A 265 8.89 -18.44 -4.14
N SER A 266 7.77 -17.74 -4.36
CA SER A 266 6.73 -18.15 -5.30
C SER A 266 7.07 -17.78 -6.75
N TYR A 267 7.77 -16.66 -6.96
CA TYR A 267 8.09 -16.18 -8.30
C TYR A 267 9.09 -17.08 -9.05
N GLU A 268 10.02 -17.73 -8.35
CA GLU A 268 11.12 -18.47 -8.98
C GLU A 268 10.68 -19.58 -9.94
N SER A 269 9.49 -20.16 -9.76
CA SER A 269 8.95 -21.12 -10.73
C SER A 269 8.57 -20.55 -12.07
N ALA A 270 8.39 -19.25 -12.17
CA ALA A 270 8.09 -18.59 -13.42
C ALA A 270 9.36 -18.12 -14.15
N ARG A 271 10.55 -18.21 -13.52
CA ARG A 271 11.81 -17.87 -14.19
C ARG A 271 12.27 -18.98 -15.14
N PRO A 272 12.92 -18.63 -16.25
CA PRO A 272 13.64 -19.59 -17.08
C PRO A 272 14.73 -20.35 -16.28
N GLY A 273 15.03 -21.59 -16.67
CA GLY A 273 16.12 -22.38 -16.06
C GLY A 273 15.72 -23.79 -15.57
N GLY A 274 14.47 -24.20 -15.73
CA GLY A 274 14.00 -25.55 -15.38
C GLY A 274 13.77 -25.76 -13.88
N GLN A 275 13.04 -26.84 -13.55
CA GLN A 275 12.40 -27.02 -12.23
C GLN A 275 13.38 -27.13 -11.05
N SER A 276 14.48 -27.88 -11.19
CA SER A 276 15.46 -28.05 -10.10
C SER A 276 16.15 -26.74 -9.73
N SER A 277 16.37 -25.87 -10.73
CA SER A 277 16.96 -24.55 -10.48
C SER A 277 15.97 -23.63 -9.78
N ALA A 278 14.68 -23.68 -10.14
CA ALA A 278 13.63 -22.90 -9.50
C ALA A 278 13.45 -23.28 -8.02
N GLU A 279 13.44 -24.58 -7.71
CA GLU A 279 13.37 -25.04 -6.31
C GLU A 279 14.55 -24.55 -5.47
N GLY A 280 15.78 -24.75 -5.96
CA GLY A 280 16.98 -24.32 -5.24
C GLY A 280 16.95 -22.83 -4.91
N ARG A 281 16.56 -22.00 -5.89
CA ARG A 281 16.41 -20.55 -5.69
C ARG A 281 15.26 -20.22 -4.74
N SER A 282 14.09 -20.84 -4.85
CA SER A 282 12.98 -20.64 -3.90
C SER A 282 13.42 -20.92 -2.45
N ARG A 283 14.17 -22.00 -2.22
CA ARG A 283 14.69 -22.35 -0.88
C ARG A 283 15.73 -21.35 -0.38
N GLU A 284 16.63 -20.87 -1.25
CA GLU A 284 17.60 -19.82 -0.91
C GLU A 284 16.89 -18.52 -0.48
N HIS A 285 15.86 -18.10 -1.23
CA HIS A 285 15.04 -16.95 -0.87
C HIS A 285 14.29 -17.17 0.45
N PHE A 286 13.74 -18.36 0.68
CA PHE A 286 13.12 -18.70 1.97
C PHE A 286 14.08 -18.53 3.15
N HIS A 287 15.29 -19.08 3.06
CA HIS A 287 16.28 -18.95 4.13
C HIS A 287 16.65 -17.49 4.40
N ARG A 288 16.80 -16.67 3.35
CA ARG A 288 17.08 -15.23 3.49
C ARG A 288 15.92 -14.45 4.11
N ALA A 289 14.66 -14.77 3.74
CA ALA A 289 13.48 -14.15 4.34
C ALA A 289 13.33 -14.50 5.83
N VAL A 290 13.54 -15.77 6.20
CA VAL A 290 13.52 -16.22 7.60
C VAL A 290 14.64 -15.56 8.40
N ALA A 291 15.86 -15.50 7.86
CA ALA A 291 16.98 -14.84 8.52
C ALA A 291 16.71 -13.34 8.73
N SER A 292 16.18 -12.65 7.72
CA SER A 292 15.90 -11.21 7.76
C SER A 292 14.81 -10.84 8.78
N SER A 293 13.84 -11.73 8.99
CA SER A 293 12.76 -11.55 9.98
C SER A 293 13.09 -12.12 11.36
N GLY A 294 14.18 -12.89 11.48
CA GLY A 294 14.47 -13.70 12.67
C GLY A 294 13.42 -14.78 12.92
N GLY A 295 12.78 -15.30 11.86
CA GLY A 295 11.72 -16.31 11.94
C GLY A 295 10.38 -15.79 12.48
N ARG A 296 10.19 -14.46 12.59
CA ARG A 296 8.96 -13.86 13.14
C ARG A 296 7.90 -13.49 12.11
N LEU A 297 8.11 -13.85 10.83
CA LEU A 297 7.10 -13.71 9.77
C LEU A 297 6.61 -15.09 9.35
N ALA A 298 5.29 -15.29 9.40
CA ALA A 298 4.65 -16.54 8.95
C ALA A 298 4.65 -16.69 7.42
N GLY A 299 4.67 -15.56 6.69
CA GLY A 299 4.57 -15.51 5.22
C GLY A 299 5.54 -16.41 4.47
N PRO A 300 6.87 -16.34 4.71
CA PRO A 300 7.85 -17.15 4.01
C PRO A 300 7.61 -18.66 4.08
N TYR A 301 7.14 -19.16 5.24
CA TYR A 301 6.84 -20.57 5.43
C TYR A 301 5.66 -21.02 4.58
N VAL A 302 4.58 -20.22 4.56
CA VAL A 302 3.41 -20.49 3.72
C VAL A 302 3.78 -20.43 2.24
N SER A 303 4.55 -19.41 1.81
CA SER A 303 4.99 -19.28 0.43
C SER A 303 5.81 -20.49 -0.04
N LEU A 304 6.71 -21.01 0.80
CA LEU A 304 7.51 -22.18 0.43
C LEU A 304 6.65 -23.45 0.35
N ALA A 305 5.70 -23.62 1.27
CA ALA A 305 4.79 -24.76 1.26
C ALA A 305 3.97 -24.81 -0.04
N GLU A 306 3.35 -23.69 -0.41
CA GLU A 306 2.53 -23.59 -1.63
C GLU A 306 3.37 -23.69 -2.92
N ALA A 307 4.53 -23.02 -2.95
CA ALA A 307 5.34 -22.98 -4.15
C ALA A 307 6.10 -24.29 -4.37
N VAL A 308 6.76 -24.84 -3.34
CA VAL A 308 7.69 -25.96 -3.51
C VAL A 308 7.04 -27.28 -3.13
N SER A 309 6.50 -27.40 -1.92
CA SER A 309 6.09 -28.68 -1.37
C SER A 309 4.91 -29.30 -2.15
N VAL A 310 3.91 -28.50 -2.55
CA VAL A 310 2.79 -28.97 -3.41
C VAL A 310 3.31 -29.52 -4.73
N ARG A 311 4.17 -28.77 -5.44
CA ARG A 311 4.72 -29.24 -6.73
C ARG A 311 5.58 -30.49 -6.60
N LYS A 312 6.27 -30.64 -5.47
CA LYS A 312 7.09 -31.81 -5.16
C LYS A 312 6.28 -33.01 -4.67
N GLN A 313 4.99 -32.82 -4.42
CA GLN A 313 4.15 -33.81 -3.76
C GLN A 313 4.72 -34.23 -2.39
N ASP A 314 5.38 -33.30 -1.68
CA ASP A 314 5.96 -33.51 -0.36
C ASP A 314 4.98 -33.03 0.73
N ALA A 315 4.03 -33.89 1.09
CA ALA A 315 3.00 -33.59 2.09
C ALA A 315 3.59 -33.37 3.50
N ALA A 316 4.68 -34.07 3.83
CA ALA A 316 5.35 -33.97 5.12
C ALA A 316 6.02 -32.59 5.29
N GLU A 317 6.73 -32.12 4.27
CA GLU A 317 7.31 -30.78 4.26
C GLU A 317 6.22 -29.70 4.30
N PHE A 318 5.16 -29.87 3.50
CA PHE A 318 4.04 -28.94 3.47
C PHE A 318 3.44 -28.74 4.86
N LYS A 319 3.10 -29.83 5.55
CA LYS A 319 2.55 -29.79 6.90
C LYS A 319 3.52 -29.12 7.88
N ARG A 320 4.80 -29.52 7.88
CA ARG A 320 5.82 -28.96 8.77
C ARG A 320 6.00 -27.45 8.59
N LEU A 321 5.98 -26.95 7.35
CA LEU A 321 6.10 -25.52 7.05
C LEU A 321 4.86 -24.75 7.52
N LEU A 322 3.65 -25.27 7.30
CA LEU A 322 2.43 -24.60 7.74
C LEU A 322 2.29 -24.61 9.26
N GLU A 323 2.68 -25.69 9.94
CA GLU A 323 2.75 -25.73 11.41
C GLU A 323 3.78 -24.73 11.95
N ALA A 324 4.93 -24.58 11.29
CA ALA A 324 5.90 -23.55 11.64
C ALA A 324 5.33 -22.12 11.46
N ALA A 325 4.53 -21.89 10.42
CA ALA A 325 3.83 -20.61 10.22
C ALA A 325 2.82 -20.32 11.35
N LEU A 326 2.11 -21.34 11.83
CA LEU A 326 1.17 -21.24 12.95
C LEU A 326 1.86 -21.04 14.31
N ALA A 327 3.11 -21.50 14.45
CA ALA A 327 3.89 -21.34 15.66
C ALA A 327 4.53 -19.95 15.82
N VAL A 328 4.51 -19.11 14.78
CA VAL A 328 4.99 -17.73 14.88
C VAL A 328 4.13 -16.94 15.86
N ASP A 329 4.76 -16.34 16.87
CA ASP A 329 4.09 -15.47 17.83
C ASP A 329 3.77 -14.09 17.20
N PRO A 330 2.50 -13.75 16.96
CA PRO A 330 2.14 -12.45 16.38
C PRO A 330 2.39 -11.28 17.33
N GLU A 331 2.55 -11.52 18.64
CA GLU A 331 2.81 -10.49 19.65
C GLU A 331 4.29 -10.11 19.76
N ALA A 332 5.19 -11.00 19.32
CA ALA A 332 6.64 -10.79 19.40
C ALA A 332 7.15 -9.60 18.58
N HIS A 333 6.37 -9.13 17.59
CA HIS A 333 6.67 -7.93 16.83
C HIS A 333 5.38 -7.27 16.32
N PRO A 334 4.78 -6.33 17.10
CA PRO A 334 3.48 -5.75 16.76
C PRO A 334 3.37 -5.19 15.33
N PRO A 335 4.38 -4.53 14.72
CA PRO A 335 4.28 -4.09 13.33
C PRO A 335 4.03 -5.19 12.28
N TRP A 336 4.21 -6.47 12.62
CA TRP A 336 3.95 -7.63 11.75
C TRP A 336 2.73 -8.45 12.17
N ARG A 337 2.04 -8.04 13.24
CA ARG A 337 0.93 -8.79 13.84
C ARG A 337 -0.14 -9.14 12.81
N LEU A 338 -0.70 -8.13 12.13
CA LEU A 338 -1.76 -8.35 11.15
C LEU A 338 -1.30 -9.26 10.00
N ALA A 339 -0.09 -9.03 9.49
CA ALA A 339 0.47 -9.85 8.41
C ALA A 339 0.59 -11.33 8.84
N ASN A 340 1.04 -11.58 10.07
CA ASN A 340 1.11 -12.92 10.63
C ASN A 340 -0.28 -13.54 10.79
N LEU A 341 -1.26 -12.81 11.34
CA LEU A 341 -2.63 -13.30 11.50
C LEU A 341 -3.27 -13.68 10.16
N VAL A 342 -3.07 -12.88 9.11
CA VAL A 342 -3.52 -13.18 7.75
C VAL A 342 -2.87 -14.46 7.22
N MET A 343 -1.54 -14.60 7.35
CA MET A 343 -0.84 -15.79 6.87
C MET A 343 -1.15 -17.05 7.70
N GLN A 344 -1.45 -16.91 8.99
CA GLN A 344 -1.93 -18.00 9.84
C GLN A 344 -3.36 -18.44 9.50
N ARG A 345 -4.23 -17.52 9.06
CA ARG A 345 -5.52 -17.89 8.45
C ARG A 345 -5.30 -18.71 7.19
N ARG A 346 -4.43 -18.27 6.28
CA ARG A 346 -4.09 -19.01 5.06
C ARG A 346 -3.50 -20.39 5.38
N ALA A 347 -2.57 -20.48 6.33
CA ALA A 347 -1.99 -21.76 6.76
C ALA A 347 -3.03 -22.74 7.31
N ARG A 348 -3.96 -22.27 8.16
CA ARG A 348 -5.07 -23.10 8.66
C ARG A 348 -5.98 -23.60 7.54
N TRP A 349 -6.28 -22.74 6.57
CA TRP A 349 -7.10 -23.12 5.41
C TRP A 349 -6.40 -24.17 4.55
N LEU A 350 -5.11 -23.98 4.25
CA LEU A 350 -4.29 -24.93 3.49
C LEU A 350 -4.16 -26.29 4.18
N LEU A 351 -3.93 -26.33 5.50
CA LEU A 351 -3.85 -27.58 6.26
C LEU A 351 -5.15 -28.39 6.22
N LYS A 352 -6.31 -27.71 6.25
CA LYS A 352 -7.61 -28.39 6.15
C LYS A 352 -7.85 -29.03 4.79
N ARG A 353 -7.13 -28.60 3.75
CA ARG A 353 -7.30 -29.01 2.36
C ARG A 353 -6.12 -29.80 1.83
N MET A 354 -5.29 -30.35 2.74
CA MET A 354 -4.08 -31.06 2.36
C MET A 354 -4.37 -32.19 1.36
N ASP A 355 -5.47 -32.91 1.55
CA ASP A 355 -5.89 -34.03 0.68
C ASP A 355 -6.21 -33.62 -0.77
N GLU A 356 -6.46 -32.33 -1.03
CA GLU A 356 -6.69 -31.82 -2.38
C GLU A 356 -5.39 -31.54 -3.14
N PHE A 357 -4.27 -31.35 -2.42
CA PHE A 357 -2.99 -30.96 -3.00
C PHE A 357 -2.05 -32.15 -3.25
N PHE A 358 -2.28 -33.27 -2.57
CA PHE A 358 -1.37 -34.42 -2.59
C PHE A 358 -2.11 -35.68 -3.04
N ALA A 359 -1.51 -36.40 -3.98
CA ALA A 359 -2.02 -37.71 -4.37
C ALA A 359 -2.01 -38.67 -3.17
N PRO A 360 -3.03 -39.54 -3.02
CA PRO A 360 -3.00 -40.59 -2.02
C PRO A 360 -1.76 -41.47 -2.22
N GLU A 361 -1.12 -41.90 -1.13
CA GLU A 361 -0.06 -42.92 -1.21
C GLU A 361 -0.64 -44.16 -1.90
N MET A 362 -0.17 -44.45 -3.12
CA MET A 362 -0.52 -45.67 -3.80
C MET A 362 -0.08 -46.83 -2.89
N PRO A 363 -0.97 -47.77 -2.54
CA PRO A 363 -0.57 -48.92 -1.75
C PRO A 363 0.59 -49.59 -2.45
N ASN A 364 1.71 -49.77 -1.73
CA ASN A 364 2.89 -50.46 -2.25
C ASN A 364 2.43 -51.73 -2.95
N SER A 365 2.50 -51.74 -4.28
CA SER A 365 2.43 -53.01 -5.00
C SER A 365 3.62 -53.80 -4.51
N GLU A 366 3.34 -54.83 -3.71
CA GLU A 366 4.32 -55.85 -3.38
C GLU A 366 4.99 -56.24 -4.70
N LYS A 367 6.29 -55.92 -4.82
CA LYS A 367 7.08 -56.40 -5.94
C LYS A 367 6.96 -57.92 -5.95
N PRO A 368 6.65 -58.53 -7.11
CA PRO A 368 6.50 -59.98 -7.22
C PRO A 368 7.78 -60.73 -6.85
#